data_AF-A0A8I1SES3-F1
#
_entry.id   AF-A0A8I1SES3-F1
#
_cell.length_a   1.000
_cell.length_b   1.000
_cell.length_c   1.000
_cell.angle_alpha   90.00
_cell.angle_beta   90.00
_cell.angle_gamma   90.00
#
_symmetry.space_group_name_H-M   'P 1'
#
loop_
_entity.id
_entity.type
_entity.pdbx_description
1 polymer ?
#
loop_
_entity_poly.entity_id
_entity_poly.type
_entity_poly.pdbx_seq_one_letter_code
_entity_poly.pdbx_strand_id
1 'polypeptide(L)'
;MGADWSFRGDYMFARHGVSPGEADEALDDPDALVFDPDYASQPGRSIRTIGYSSTAGRMLTVITVRDGDTVYGVNGWPANSSNVRRYREGDNDEP
;
A
#
# COMPACT_ATOMS: atom_id res chain seq x y z
N MET A 1 8.99 -1.09 7.79
CA MET A 1 9.20 0.26 7.25
C MET A 1 7.86 0.97 7.31
N GLY A 2 7.66 1.79 8.34
CA GLY A 2 6.43 2.57 8.48
C GLY A 2 6.49 3.87 7.68
N ALA A 3 5.35 4.31 7.17
CA ALA A 3 5.22 5.62 6.55
C ALA A 3 4.84 6.70 7.57
N ASP A 4 5.17 7.96 7.30
CA ASP A 4 4.66 9.09 8.05
C ASP A 4 3.20 9.37 7.65
N TRP A 5 2.28 9.09 8.56
CA TRP A 5 0.84 9.23 8.38
C TRP A 5 0.27 10.55 8.93
N SER A 6 1.11 11.50 9.37
CA SER A 6 0.70 12.71 10.08
C SER A 6 -0.30 13.60 9.34
N PHE A 7 -0.37 13.49 8.00
CA PHE A 7 -1.27 14.30 7.17
C PHE A 7 -2.57 13.61 6.74
N ARG A 8 -2.57 12.27 6.65
CA ARG A 8 -3.64 11.52 5.96
C ARG A 8 -4.15 10.30 6.71
N GLY A 9 -3.55 9.93 7.85
CA GLY A 9 -3.98 8.78 8.65
C GLY A 9 -5.45 8.84 9.04
N ASP A 10 -5.90 9.96 9.60
CA ASP A 10 -7.30 10.15 10.01
C ASP A 10 -8.28 10.07 8.83
N TYR A 11 -7.89 10.66 7.69
CA TYR A 11 -8.70 10.60 6.47
C TYR A 11 -8.84 9.17 5.94
N MET A 12 -7.74 8.41 5.90
CA MET A 12 -7.72 7.02 5.47
C MET A 12 -8.63 6.17 6.36
N PHE A 13 -8.52 6.34 7.69
CA PHE A 13 -9.37 5.61 8.63
C PHE A 13 -10.84 5.98 8.46
N ALA A 14 -11.17 7.28 8.44
CA ALA A 14 -12.56 7.73 8.31
C ALA A 14 -13.22 7.30 6.98
N ARG A 15 -12.45 7.23 5.89
CA ARG A 15 -12.97 6.91 4.57
C ARG A 15 -13.00 5.41 4.27
N HIS A 16 -11.98 4.68 4.69
CA HIS A 16 -11.74 3.30 4.25
C HIS A 16 -11.71 2.29 5.40
N GLY A 17 -11.74 2.75 6.66
CA GLY A 17 -11.63 1.89 7.83
C GLY A 17 -10.29 1.15 7.87
N VAL A 18 -9.24 1.78 7.37
CA VAL A 18 -7.86 1.28 7.41
C VAL A 18 -7.07 2.22 8.31
N SER A 19 -6.45 1.66 9.34
CA SER A 19 -5.57 2.39 10.25
C SER A 19 -4.15 2.50 9.68
N PRO A 20 -3.34 3.48 10.15
CA PRO A 20 -1.92 3.55 9.83
C PRO A 20 -1.16 2.25 10.07
N GLY A 21 -1.42 1.57 11.19
CA GLY A 21 -0.75 0.30 11.51
C GLY A 21 -1.09 -0.82 10.53
N GLU A 22 -2.35 -0.97 10.13
CA GLU A 22 -2.75 -1.95 9.11
C GLU A 22 -2.13 -1.62 7.74
N ALA A 23 -2.03 -0.35 7.39
CA ALA A 23 -1.37 0.07 6.16
C ALA A 23 0.14 -0.22 6.19
N ASP A 24 0.81 0.03 7.32
CA ASP A 24 2.24 -0.29 7.50
C ASP A 24 2.49 -1.80 7.44
N GLU A 25 1.60 -2.63 7.98
CA GLU A 25 1.70 -4.10 7.81
C GLU A 25 1.67 -4.51 6.33
N ALA A 26 0.80 -3.90 5.53
CA ALA A 26 0.75 -4.16 4.09
C ALA A 26 1.95 -3.59 3.32
N LEU A 27 2.63 -2.57 3.86
CA LEU A 27 3.91 -2.09 3.33
C LEU A 27 5.07 -3.03 3.68
N ASP A 28 4.97 -3.72 4.81
CA ASP A 28 5.97 -4.65 5.35
C ASP A 28 5.75 -6.12 4.98
N ASP A 29 4.68 -6.40 4.23
CA ASP A 29 4.46 -7.73 3.66
C ASP A 29 5.64 -8.09 2.74
N PRO A 30 6.38 -9.18 3.02
CA PRO A 30 7.54 -9.59 2.22
C PRO A 30 7.17 -9.90 0.77
N ASP A 31 5.93 -10.28 0.51
CA ASP A 31 5.43 -10.64 -0.81
C ASP A 31 4.70 -9.46 -1.48
N ALA A 32 4.81 -8.25 -0.92
CA ALA A 32 4.10 -7.08 -1.42
C ALA A 32 4.49 -6.72 -2.85
N LEU A 33 3.47 -6.45 -3.68
CA LEU A 33 3.68 -5.91 -5.02
C LEU A 33 3.87 -4.40 -4.95
N VAL A 34 5.02 -3.92 -5.44
CA VAL A 34 5.36 -2.51 -5.47
C VAL A 34 5.38 -2.00 -6.92
N PHE A 35 4.60 -0.94 -7.16
CA PHE A 35 4.59 -0.20 -8.42
C PHE A 35 5.16 1.19 -8.19
N ASP A 36 6.37 1.41 -8.70
CA ASP A 36 7.07 2.70 -8.67
C ASP A 36 7.53 3.07 -10.10
N PRO A 37 6.93 4.09 -10.74
CA PRO A 37 5.84 4.92 -10.21
C PRO A 37 4.48 4.19 -10.20
N ASP A 38 3.55 4.65 -9.38
CA ASP A 38 2.16 4.21 -9.39
C ASP A 38 1.56 4.40 -10.79
N TYR A 39 1.21 3.30 -11.44
CA TYR A 39 0.67 3.26 -12.80
C TYR A 39 -0.61 4.10 -12.98
N ALA A 40 -1.33 4.40 -11.89
CA ALA A 40 -2.58 5.16 -11.93
C ALA A 40 -2.41 6.65 -11.61
N SER A 41 -1.20 7.12 -11.27
CA SER A 41 -0.96 8.49 -10.82
C SER A 41 -0.19 9.32 -11.84
N GLN A 42 -0.74 10.49 -12.22
CA GLN A 42 0.00 11.55 -12.93
C GLN A 42 0.37 12.61 -11.88
N PRO A 43 1.65 13.00 -11.65
CA PRO A 43 2.91 12.64 -12.28
C PRO A 43 3.81 11.80 -11.36
N GLY A 44 4.03 10.51 -11.64
CA GLY A 44 5.25 9.73 -11.30
C GLY A 44 5.84 9.76 -9.88
N ARG A 45 5.17 10.31 -8.86
CA ARG A 45 5.77 10.65 -7.55
C ARG A 45 5.25 9.78 -6.41
N SER A 46 4.18 9.04 -6.65
CA SER A 46 3.60 8.12 -5.68
C SER A 46 3.96 6.68 -6.02
N ILE A 47 4.10 5.86 -4.98
CA ILE A 47 4.35 4.43 -5.04
C ILE A 47 3.07 3.73 -4.58
N ARG A 48 2.65 2.70 -5.32
CA ARG A 48 1.56 1.83 -4.91
C ARG A 48 2.12 0.51 -4.41
N THR A 49 1.76 0.15 -3.19
CA THR A 49 2.07 -1.15 -2.61
C THR A 49 0.77 -1.94 -2.43
N ILE A 50 0.79 -3.22 -2.78
CA ILE A 50 -0.30 -4.16 -2.52
C ILE A 50 0.27 -5.29 -1.68
N GLY A 51 -0.17 -5.37 -0.42
CA GLY A 51 0.32 -6.38 0.52
C GLY A 51 -0.76 -6.79 1.51
N TYR A 52 -0.51 -7.87 2.22
CA TYR A 52 -1.36 -8.44 3.23
C TYR A 52 -1.16 -7.74 4.57
N SER A 53 -2.26 -7.29 5.19
CA SER A 53 -2.26 -6.88 6.60
C SER A 53 -2.84 -8.02 7.43
N SER A 54 -2.05 -8.47 8.40
CA SER A 54 -2.43 -9.51 9.35
C SER A 54 -3.55 -9.06 10.28
N THR A 55 -3.50 -7.81 10.75
CA THR A 55 -4.52 -7.22 11.61
C THR A 55 -5.83 -7.00 10.86
N ALA A 56 -5.76 -6.51 9.62
CA ALA A 56 -6.95 -6.34 8.78
C ALA A 56 -7.49 -7.67 8.21
N GLY A 57 -6.69 -8.75 8.26
CA GLY A 57 -7.01 -10.07 7.72
C GLY A 57 -7.20 -10.11 6.20
N ARG A 58 -6.68 -9.11 5.47
CA ARG A 58 -6.93 -8.93 4.03
C ARG A 58 -5.80 -8.17 3.35
N MET A 59 -5.74 -8.28 2.02
CA MET A 59 -4.87 -7.43 1.22
C MET A 59 -5.35 -5.98 1.20
N LEU A 60 -4.41 -5.06 1.31
CA LEU A 60 -4.61 -3.63 1.20
C LEU A 60 -3.81 -3.10 0.01
N THR A 61 -4.34 -2.07 -0.62
CA THR A 61 -3.60 -1.21 -1.54
C THR A 61 -3.26 0.06 -0.78
N VAL A 62 -1.97 0.38 -0.68
CA VAL A 62 -1.41 1.52 0.05
C VAL A 62 -0.68 2.43 -0.93
N ILE A 63 -0.92 3.74 -0.83
CA ILE A 63 -0.24 4.76 -1.64
C ILE A 63 0.68 5.56 -0.74
N THR A 64 1.95 5.64 -1.11
CA THR A 64 2.96 6.46 -0.44
C THR A 64 3.60 7.43 -1.43
N VAL A 65 4.25 8.47 -0.91
CA VAL A 65 5.09 9.40 -1.69
C VAL A 65 6.43 9.53 -0.98
N ARG A 66 7.53 9.53 -1.74
CA ARG A 66 8.87 9.84 -1.22
C ARG A 66 9.16 11.33 -1.38
N ASP A 67 9.61 11.97 -0.30
CA ASP A 67 10.13 13.33 -0.32
C ASP A 67 11.36 13.40 0.57
N GLY A 68 12.55 13.49 -0.05
CA GLY A 68 13.83 13.28 0.62
C GLY A 68 13.95 11.84 1.15
N ASP A 69 14.36 11.72 2.41
CA ASP A 69 14.48 10.44 3.12
C ASP A 69 13.17 10.00 3.79
N THR A 70 12.10 10.80 3.69
CA THR A 70 10.81 10.51 4.31
C THR A 70 9.84 9.87 3.33
N VAL A 71 9.23 8.76 3.75
CA VAL A 71 8.09 8.14 3.08
C VAL A 71 6.83 8.65 3.76
N TYR A 72 5.99 9.38 3.02
CA TYR A 72 4.69 9.86 3.50
C TYR A 72 3.57 8.94 3.05
N GLY A 73 2.69 8.56 3.97
CA GLY A 73 1.47 7.83 3.67
C GLY A 73 0.40 8.75 3.10
N VAL A 74 -0.15 8.40 1.94
CA VAL A 74 -1.14 9.23 1.23
C VAL A 74 -2.56 8.69 1.41
N ASN A 75 -2.74 7.39 1.22
CA ASN A 75 -4.04 6.73 1.38
C ASN A 75 -3.87 5.19 1.42
N GLY A 76 -4.92 4.49 1.83
CA GLY A 76 -4.96 3.03 1.86
C GLY A 76 -6.39 2.51 1.82
N TRP A 77 -6.63 1.39 1.14
CA TRP A 77 -7.95 0.77 1.02
C TRP A 77 -7.87 -0.73 0.74
N PRO A 78 -8.95 -1.50 0.96
CA PRO A 78 -8.98 -2.93 0.63
C PRO A 78 -8.69 -3.19 -0.85
N ALA A 79 -7.76 -4.09 -1.13
CA ALA A 79 -7.43 -4.47 -2.50
C ALA A 79 -8.64 -5.12 -3.20
N ASN A 80 -8.85 -4.78 -4.48
CA ASN A 80 -9.89 -5.41 -5.30
C ASN A 80 -9.43 -6.78 -5.85
N SER A 81 -10.34 -7.54 -6.45
CA SER A 81 -10.07 -8.88 -7.00
C SER A 81 -8.95 -8.91 -8.05
N SER A 82 -8.79 -7.85 -8.86
CA SER A 82 -7.72 -7.75 -9.84
C SER A 82 -6.35 -7.52 -9.20
N ASN A 83 -6.29 -6.79 -8.09
CA ASN A 83 -5.07 -6.60 -7.30
C ASN A 83 -4.67 -7.88 -6.58
N VAL A 84 -5.66 -8.55 -5.97
CA VAL A 84 -5.51 -9.87 -5.33
C VAL A 84 -4.98 -10.91 -6.31
N ARG A 85 -5.47 -10.89 -7.56
CA ARG A 85 -4.99 -11.80 -8.60
C ARG A 85 -3.53 -11.53 -8.96
N ARG A 86 -3.15 -10.26 -9.16
CA ARG A 86 -1.75 -9.90 -9.45
C ARG A 86 -0.82 -10.33 -8.33
N TYR A 87 -1.19 -10.13 -7.06
CA TYR A 87 -0.39 -10.56 -5.91
C TYR A 87 -0.15 -12.07 -5.94
N ARG A 88 -1.20 -12.86 -6.18
CA ARG A 88 -1.10 -14.33 -6.28
C ARG A 88 -0.31 -14.81 -7.50
N GLU A 89 -0.36 -14.07 -8.61
CA GLU A 89 0.36 -14.42 -9.84
C GLU A 89 1.84 -14.00 -9.78
N GLY A 90 2.17 -12.90 -9.09
CA GLY A 90 3.55 -12.45 -8.87
C GLY A 90 4.38 -13.40 -8.00
N ASP A 91 3.72 -14.21 -7.17
CA ASP A 91 4.31 -15.32 -6.39
C ASP A 91 4.71 -16.53 -7.27
N ASN A 92 4.23 -16.60 -8.53
CA ASN A 92 4.44 -17.74 -9.43
C ASN A 92 5.50 -17.52 -10.52
N ASP A 93 6.25 -16.42 -10.48
CA ASP A 93 7.35 -16.14 -11.41
C ASP A 93 8.70 -16.27 -10.68
N GLU A 94 9.06 -17.50 -10.30
CA GLU A 94 10.47 -17.89 -10.08
C GLU A 94 11.01 -18.60 -11.34
N PRO A 95 12.29 -18.39 -11.72
CA PRO A 95 12.92 -19.01 -12.90
C PRO A 95 13.16 -20.53 -12.79
#